data_AF-A0A2G6NZZ4-F1
#
_entry.id   AF-A0A2G6NZZ4-F1
#
_cell.length_a   1.000
_cell.length_b   1.000
_cell.length_c   1.000
_cell.angle_alpha   90.00
_cell.angle_beta   90.00
_cell.angle_gamma   90.00
#
_symmetry.space_group_name_H-M   'P 1'
#
loop_
_entity.id
_entity.type
_entity.pdbx_description
1 polymer ?
#
loop_
_entity_poly.entity_id
_entity_poly.type
_entity_poly.pdbx_seq_one_letter_code
_entity_poly.pdbx_strand_id
1 'polypeptide(L)'
;MIKHFLIIITIFFFISCEDLFTTRTPESPQITNPNNQATTVNNLVQNFKNSIYNEDVEQYSNLFINEFVTTDFTYRFKTNDSTIDTTIFTGWGIENERKFSSSFFEDNRVTSFHIDPSNFEEVSGDTTLIEFEYSGNLKNLNGEEINIKGKSKFTLKKIGNLWYLYYWEDDRSLDKYSFTFSKLKEPFAFNN
;
A
#
# COMPACT_ATOMS: atom_id res chain seq x y z
N MET A 1 51.97 -8.79 -45.79
CA MET A 1 50.98 -9.48 -44.93
C MET A 1 50.32 -8.56 -43.88
N ILE A 2 51.05 -7.69 -43.18
CA ILE A 2 50.51 -6.78 -42.14
C ILE A 2 49.35 -5.88 -42.62
N LYS A 3 49.40 -5.37 -43.85
CA LYS A 3 48.32 -4.53 -44.43
C LYS A 3 46.96 -5.24 -44.54
N HIS A 4 46.96 -6.55 -44.82
CA HIS A 4 45.72 -7.32 -44.96
C HIS A 4 45.14 -7.71 -43.60
N PHE A 5 46.01 -7.90 -42.60
CA PHE A 5 45.61 -8.17 -41.21
C PHE A 5 44.92 -6.95 -40.57
N LEU A 6 45.41 -5.74 -40.83
CA LEU A 6 44.78 -4.50 -40.37
C LEU A 6 43.38 -4.29 -40.97
N ILE A 7 43.16 -4.69 -42.22
CA ILE A 7 41.84 -4.57 -42.88
C ILE A 7 40.82 -5.53 -42.23
N ILE A 8 41.24 -6.74 -41.87
CA ILE A 8 40.38 -7.73 -41.21
C ILE A 8 39.97 -7.27 -39.80
N ILE A 9 40.89 -6.66 -39.05
CA ILE A 9 40.58 -6.09 -37.71
C ILE A 9 39.59 -4.93 -37.81
N THR A 10 39.73 -4.07 -38.81
CA THR A 10 38.80 -2.94 -38.99
C THR A 10 37.39 -3.41 -39.33
N ILE A 11 37.23 -4.48 -40.11
CA ILE A 11 35.91 -5.03 -40.45
C ILE A 11 35.19 -5.60 -39.21
N PHE A 12 35.91 -6.22 -38.27
CA PHE A 12 35.32 -6.78 -37.05
C PHE A 12 34.71 -5.73 -36.10
N PHE A 13 35.27 -4.50 -36.08
CA PHE A 13 34.71 -3.41 -35.27
C PHE A 13 33.36 -2.88 -35.80
N PHE A 14 33.07 -3.03 -37.09
CA PHE A 14 31.81 -2.55 -37.67
C PHE A 14 30.63 -3.50 -37.45
N ILE A 15 30.87 -4.79 -37.19
CA ILE A 15 29.81 -5.79 -36.96
C ILE A 15 29.35 -5.83 -35.49
N SER A 16 30.11 -5.21 -34.58
CA SER A 16 29.82 -5.22 -33.14
C SER A 16 28.97 -4.02 -32.68
N CYS A 17 28.45 -3.20 -33.60
CA CYS A 17 27.73 -1.97 -33.32
C CYS A 17 26.23 -2.06 -33.68
N GLU A 18 25.62 -3.24 -33.51
CA GLU A 18 24.19 -3.42 -33.80
C GLU A 18 23.26 -3.20 -32.59
N ASP A 19 23.75 -2.76 -31.42
CA ASP A 19 22.84 -2.52 -30.29
C ASP A 19 23.30 -1.46 -29.27
N LEU A 20 23.69 -0.28 -29.75
CA LEU A 20 23.99 0.89 -28.88
C LEU A 20 22.92 1.99 -28.94
N PHE A 21 21.91 1.83 -29.78
CA PHE A 21 20.80 2.78 -29.95
C PHE A 21 19.44 2.07 -30.09
N THR A 22 19.20 0.99 -29.35
CA THR A 22 17.82 0.61 -29.06
C THR A 22 17.23 1.68 -28.16
N THR A 23 16.40 2.53 -28.75
CA THR A 23 15.48 3.34 -27.98
C THR A 23 14.65 2.37 -27.16
N ARG A 24 14.83 2.39 -25.83
CA ARG A 24 13.87 1.76 -24.92
C ARG A 24 12.49 2.19 -25.40
N THR A 25 11.56 1.25 -25.54
CA THR A 25 10.14 1.60 -25.63
C THR A 25 9.86 2.59 -24.52
N PRO A 26 9.33 3.79 -24.82
CA PRO A 26 8.93 4.71 -23.77
C PRO A 26 8.06 3.93 -22.80
N GLU A 27 8.50 3.82 -21.55
CA GLU A 27 7.63 3.33 -20.49
C GLU A 27 6.42 4.25 -20.53
N SER A 28 5.22 3.66 -20.71
CA SER A 28 4.01 4.46 -20.64
C SER A 28 4.06 5.21 -19.30
N PRO A 29 3.84 6.53 -19.28
CA PRO A 29 3.83 7.24 -18.02
C PRO A 29 2.88 6.49 -17.10
N GLN A 30 3.38 5.99 -15.96
CA GLN A 30 2.48 5.58 -14.90
C GLN A 30 1.58 6.78 -14.69
N ILE A 31 0.30 6.61 -14.99
CA ILE A 31 -0.68 7.66 -14.81
C ILE A 31 -0.75 7.86 -13.31
N THR A 32 0.11 8.71 -12.76
CA THR A 32 -0.07 9.26 -11.42
C THR A 32 -1.34 10.07 -11.55
N ASN A 33 -2.45 9.43 -11.20
CA ASN A 33 -3.77 10.02 -11.30
C ASN A 33 -3.70 11.33 -10.51
N PRO A 34 -3.92 12.50 -11.13
CA PRO A 34 -3.72 13.80 -10.47
C PRO A 34 -4.60 14.00 -9.23
N ASN A 35 -5.57 13.10 -9.00
CA ASN A 35 -6.44 13.05 -7.83
C ASN A 35 -5.87 12.28 -6.62
N ASN A 36 -4.62 11.82 -6.64
CA ASN A 36 -4.02 11.11 -5.50
C ASN A 36 -3.72 12.01 -4.28
N GLN A 37 -3.92 13.32 -4.39
CA GLN A 37 -3.72 14.24 -3.27
C GLN A 37 -4.94 14.25 -2.33
N ALA A 38 -4.72 13.80 -1.10
CA ALA A 38 -5.73 13.79 -0.04
C ALA A 38 -5.95 15.18 0.58
N THR A 39 -6.39 16.17 -0.19
CA THR A 39 -6.66 17.54 0.31
C THR A 39 -7.88 17.64 1.24
N THR A 40 -8.73 16.63 1.21
CA THR A 40 -9.85 16.45 2.13
C THR A 40 -9.82 15.04 2.73
N VAL A 41 -10.48 14.89 3.88
CA VAL A 41 -10.66 13.59 4.53
C VAL A 41 -11.37 12.60 3.60
N ASN A 42 -12.40 13.04 2.88
CA ASN A 42 -13.11 12.20 1.92
C ASN A 42 -12.20 11.73 0.79
N ASN A 43 -11.31 12.58 0.28
CA ASN A 43 -10.33 12.18 -0.72
C ASN A 43 -9.38 11.10 -0.19
N LEU A 44 -8.94 11.20 1.07
CA LEU A 44 -8.12 10.16 1.69
C LEU A 44 -8.85 8.81 1.73
N VAL A 45 -10.10 8.81 2.18
CA VAL A 45 -10.92 7.58 2.25
C VAL A 45 -11.14 7.00 0.86
N GLN A 46 -11.42 7.83 -0.15
CA GLN A 46 -11.57 7.36 -1.53
C GLN A 46 -10.26 6.81 -2.08
N ASN A 47 -9.12 7.45 -1.81
CA ASN A 47 -7.82 6.96 -2.25
C ASN A 47 -7.45 5.64 -1.55
N PHE A 48 -7.84 5.45 -0.28
CA PHE A 48 -7.72 4.16 0.40
C PHE A 48 -8.53 3.07 -0.29
N LYS A 49 -9.82 3.33 -0.59
CA LYS A 49 -10.67 2.39 -1.34
C LYS A 49 -10.08 2.07 -2.71
N ASN A 50 -9.65 3.08 -3.44
CA ASN A 50 -9.06 2.94 -4.77
C ASN A 50 -7.76 2.14 -4.73
N SER A 51 -6.91 2.35 -3.74
CA SER A 51 -5.65 1.60 -3.62
C SER A 51 -5.89 0.11 -3.41
N ILE A 52 -6.94 -0.27 -2.69
CA ILE A 52 -7.31 -1.68 -2.51
C ILE A 52 -7.97 -2.25 -3.76
N TYR A 53 -8.88 -1.49 -4.39
CA TYR A 53 -9.58 -1.93 -5.61
C TYR A 53 -8.64 -2.07 -6.82
N ASN A 54 -7.69 -1.15 -6.96
CA ASN A 54 -6.69 -1.16 -8.03
C ASN A 54 -5.43 -1.96 -7.66
N GLU A 55 -5.36 -2.52 -6.44
CA GLU A 55 -4.22 -3.28 -5.96
C GLU A 55 -2.89 -2.50 -6.07
N ASP A 56 -2.95 -1.19 -5.79
CA ASP A 56 -1.85 -0.24 -5.97
C ASP A 56 -1.11 0.01 -4.64
N VAL A 57 0.03 -0.66 -4.49
CA VAL A 57 0.93 -0.55 -3.33
C VAL A 57 1.44 0.87 -3.12
N GLU A 58 1.73 1.61 -4.20
CA GLU A 58 2.27 2.96 -4.11
C GLU A 58 1.19 3.93 -3.65
N GLN A 59 0.00 3.87 -4.26
CA GLN A 59 -1.15 4.66 -3.84
C GLN A 59 -1.50 4.37 -2.38
N TYR A 60 -1.50 3.10 -1.96
CA TYR A 60 -1.74 2.69 -0.58
C TYR A 60 -0.70 3.31 0.37
N SER A 61 0.59 3.12 0.08
CA SER A 61 1.70 3.58 0.92
C SER A 61 1.72 5.11 1.08
N ASN A 62 1.34 5.85 0.04
CA ASN A 62 1.33 7.33 0.05
C ASN A 62 0.24 7.93 0.95
N LEU A 63 -0.72 7.13 1.45
CA LEU A 63 -1.76 7.60 2.35
C LEU A 63 -1.26 7.81 3.78
N PHE A 64 -0.17 7.16 4.15
CA PHE A 64 0.32 7.13 5.52
C PHE A 64 1.33 8.22 5.78
N ILE A 65 1.37 8.71 7.03
CA ILE A 65 2.41 9.64 7.45
C ILE A 65 3.76 8.91 7.54
N ASN A 66 4.80 9.53 6.99
CA ASN A 66 6.17 8.99 6.97
C ASN A 66 7.20 10.11 7.18
N GLU A 67 8.46 9.71 7.31
CA GLU A 67 9.60 10.61 7.56
C GLU A 67 9.85 11.64 6.46
N PHE A 68 9.39 11.39 5.22
CA PHE A 68 9.49 12.35 4.12
C PHE A 68 8.42 13.43 4.19
N VAL A 69 7.29 13.15 4.85
CA VAL A 69 6.20 14.11 5.09
C VAL A 69 6.52 14.99 6.30
N THR A 70 6.98 14.38 7.39
CA THR A 70 7.32 15.07 8.64
C THR A 70 8.20 14.22 9.54
N THR A 71 9.05 14.87 10.34
CA THR A 71 9.86 14.22 11.38
C THR A 71 9.15 14.09 12.73
N ASP A 72 8.04 14.80 12.92
CA ASP A 72 7.39 14.94 14.23
C ASP A 72 6.41 13.79 14.52
N PHE A 73 5.99 13.07 13.47
CA PHE A 73 4.96 12.05 13.55
C PHE A 73 5.35 10.83 12.73
N THR A 74 5.06 9.65 13.28
CA THR A 74 5.25 8.37 12.60
C THR A 74 3.96 7.57 12.61
N TYR A 75 3.65 6.91 11.49
CA TYR A 75 2.51 6.00 11.41
C TYR A 75 2.61 4.89 12.46
N ARG A 76 1.47 4.51 13.04
CA ARG A 76 1.34 3.39 13.97
C ARG A 76 0.09 2.57 13.68
N PHE A 77 0.18 1.28 13.95
CA PHE A 77 -0.95 0.36 13.91
C PHE A 77 -1.18 -0.27 15.28
N LYS A 78 -2.44 -0.56 15.59
CA LYS A 78 -2.82 -1.33 16.78
C LYS A 78 -4.00 -2.24 16.44
N THR A 79 -3.97 -3.45 17.00
CA THR A 79 -5.13 -4.34 17.00
C THR A 79 -5.88 -4.24 18.33
N ASN A 80 -7.21 -4.26 18.26
CA ASN A 80 -8.11 -4.50 19.39
C ASN A 80 -8.73 -5.92 19.31
N ASP A 81 -8.34 -6.73 18.31
CA ASP A 81 -8.78 -8.11 18.18
C ASP A 81 -8.21 -8.95 19.34
N SER A 82 -9.08 -9.33 20.27
CA SER A 82 -8.73 -10.12 21.45
C SER A 82 -8.06 -11.48 21.18
N THR A 83 -8.06 -11.96 19.94
CA THR A 83 -7.42 -13.23 19.55
C THR A 83 -5.97 -13.08 19.10
N ILE A 84 -5.48 -11.86 18.97
CA ILE A 84 -4.13 -11.54 18.52
C ILE A 84 -3.37 -10.89 19.68
N ASP A 85 -2.12 -11.32 19.89
CA ASP A 85 -1.25 -10.64 20.85
C ASP A 85 -0.91 -9.24 20.33
N THR A 86 -1.39 -8.21 21.02
CA THR A 86 -1.20 -6.81 20.62
C THR A 86 0.27 -6.40 20.54
N THR A 87 1.16 -7.09 21.26
CA THR A 87 2.59 -6.75 21.32
C THR A 87 3.33 -7.05 20.02
N ILE A 88 2.80 -7.91 19.15
CA ILE A 88 3.44 -8.25 17.87
C ILE A 88 3.48 -7.04 16.92
N PHE A 89 2.57 -6.08 17.10
CA PHE A 89 2.55 -4.84 16.32
C PHE A 89 3.38 -3.71 16.95
N THR A 90 4.17 -4.00 17.98
CA THR A 90 5.10 -3.02 18.55
C THR A 90 6.13 -2.62 17.49
N GLY A 91 6.20 -1.32 17.17
CA GLY A 91 7.07 -0.81 16.10
C GLY A 91 6.50 -0.99 14.69
N TRP A 92 5.24 -1.38 14.56
CA TRP A 92 4.60 -1.46 13.25
C TRP A 92 4.49 -0.07 12.60
N GLY A 93 5.20 0.11 11.48
CA GLY A 93 5.27 1.36 10.73
C GLY A 93 5.10 1.18 9.22
N ILE A 94 5.44 2.21 8.46
CA ILE A 94 5.21 2.30 7.01
C ILE A 94 5.82 1.14 6.21
N GLU A 95 7.03 0.70 6.56
CA GLU A 95 7.70 -0.39 5.84
C GLU A 95 6.96 -1.72 6.01
N ASN A 96 6.33 -1.94 7.18
CA ASN A 96 5.51 -3.14 7.41
C ASN A 96 4.20 -3.07 6.63
N GLU A 97 3.59 -1.88 6.52
CA GLU A 97 2.43 -1.68 5.63
C GLU A 97 2.78 -1.91 4.16
N ARG A 98 3.97 -1.49 3.71
CA ARG A 98 4.42 -1.72 2.34
C ARG A 98 4.61 -3.22 2.06
N LYS A 99 5.25 -3.95 2.98
CA LYS A 99 5.40 -5.42 2.87
C LYS A 99 4.04 -6.11 2.87
N PHE A 100 3.16 -5.72 3.79
CA PHE A 100 1.80 -6.26 3.88
C PHE A 100 1.02 -6.02 2.59
N SER A 101 0.90 -4.76 2.14
CA SER A 101 0.15 -4.39 0.94
C SER A 101 0.69 -5.08 -0.31
N SER A 102 2.02 -5.21 -0.44
CA SER A 102 2.63 -5.92 -1.58
C SER A 102 2.16 -7.37 -1.70
N SER A 103 2.06 -8.10 -0.58
CA SER A 103 1.56 -9.49 -0.59
C SER A 103 0.03 -9.57 -0.59
N PHE A 104 -0.64 -8.57 -0.02
CA PHE A 104 -2.09 -8.47 0.00
C PHE A 104 -2.67 -8.23 -1.39
N PHE A 105 -1.96 -7.48 -2.23
CA PHE A 105 -2.29 -7.13 -3.62
C PHE A 105 -1.66 -8.07 -4.65
N GLU A 106 -0.89 -9.07 -4.23
CA GLU A 106 -0.29 -10.05 -5.15
C GLU A 106 -1.38 -10.89 -5.83
N ASP A 107 -1.19 -11.25 -7.11
CA ASP A 107 -2.02 -12.21 -7.85
C ASP A 107 -3.54 -11.97 -7.90
N ASN A 108 -4.01 -10.71 -7.89
CA ASN A 108 -5.45 -10.37 -7.95
C ASN A 108 -6.26 -11.07 -6.84
N ARG A 109 -5.68 -11.08 -5.62
CA ARG A 109 -6.28 -11.74 -4.47
C ARG A 109 -7.53 -11.03 -3.99
N VAL A 110 -7.72 -9.74 -4.24
CA VAL A 110 -8.90 -9.00 -3.79
C VAL A 110 -10.04 -9.20 -4.78
N THR A 111 -11.04 -10.02 -4.44
CA THR A 111 -12.19 -10.26 -5.35
C THR A 111 -13.34 -9.29 -5.11
N SER A 112 -13.53 -8.89 -3.84
CA SER A 112 -14.47 -7.84 -3.49
C SER A 112 -14.02 -7.12 -2.22
N PHE A 113 -14.26 -5.81 -2.17
CA PHE A 113 -13.97 -5.04 -0.99
C PHE A 113 -14.94 -3.87 -0.85
N HIS A 114 -15.49 -3.72 0.35
CA HIS A 114 -16.44 -2.68 0.70
C HIS A 114 -16.05 -2.05 2.02
N ILE A 115 -16.19 -0.72 2.09
CA ILE A 115 -15.99 0.08 3.29
C ILE A 115 -17.20 0.98 3.43
N ASP A 116 -17.80 0.95 4.62
CA ASP A 116 -18.91 1.80 5.03
C ASP A 116 -18.50 2.73 6.18
N PRO A 117 -18.16 4.00 5.89
CA PRO A 117 -17.83 4.99 6.92
C PRO A 117 -19.05 5.30 7.78
N SER A 118 -18.95 5.04 9.08
CA SER A 118 -20.06 5.19 10.01
C SER A 118 -20.00 6.49 10.81
N ASN A 119 -18.80 7.03 11.07
CA ASN A 119 -18.62 8.21 11.90
C ASN A 119 -17.41 9.04 11.46
N PHE A 120 -17.58 10.36 11.41
CA PHE A 120 -16.52 11.34 11.20
C PHE A 120 -16.54 12.31 12.38
N GLU A 121 -15.46 12.34 13.15
CA GLU A 121 -15.31 13.20 14.31
C GLU A 121 -14.09 14.12 14.12
N GLU A 122 -14.34 15.42 14.00
CA GLU A 122 -13.27 16.41 14.03
C GLU A 122 -12.80 16.61 15.47
N VAL A 123 -11.58 16.16 15.77
CA VAL A 123 -10.96 16.32 17.09
C VAL A 123 -10.33 17.71 17.22
N SER A 124 -9.70 18.17 16.13
CA SER A 124 -9.12 19.50 15.97
C SER A 124 -9.04 19.85 14.47
N GLY A 125 -8.75 21.11 14.14
CA GLY A 125 -8.65 21.55 12.74
C GLY A 125 -7.55 20.87 11.91
N ASP A 126 -6.67 20.10 12.53
CA ASP A 126 -5.62 19.30 11.89
C ASP A 126 -5.73 17.79 12.18
N THR A 127 -6.76 17.34 12.92
CA THR A 127 -6.90 15.94 13.35
C THR A 127 -8.35 15.49 13.27
N THR A 128 -8.60 14.39 12.57
CA THR A 128 -9.94 13.83 12.37
C THR A 128 -9.92 12.33 12.64
N LEU A 129 -10.95 11.83 13.31
CA LEU A 129 -11.20 10.41 13.49
C LEU A 129 -12.26 9.94 12.50
N ILE A 130 -12.06 8.74 11.96
CA ILE A 130 -13.04 8.07 11.11
C ILE A 130 -13.20 6.66 11.60
N GLU A 131 -14.45 6.24 11.81
CA GLU A 131 -14.79 4.85 12.05
C GLU A 131 -15.51 4.31 10.82
N PHE A 132 -15.20 3.06 10.47
CA PHE A 132 -15.86 2.38 9.37
C PHE A 132 -15.92 0.88 9.61
N GLU A 133 -16.94 0.26 9.05
CA GLU A 133 -16.98 -1.19 8.88
C GLU A 133 -16.42 -1.54 7.51
N TYR A 134 -15.72 -2.67 7.41
CA TYR A 134 -15.26 -3.20 6.14
C TYR A 134 -15.69 -4.65 5.99
N SER A 135 -15.88 -5.06 4.74
CA SER A 135 -16.17 -6.43 4.38
C SER A 135 -15.71 -6.74 2.96
N GLY A 136 -15.35 -7.98 2.69
CA GLY A 136 -14.91 -8.38 1.36
C GLY A 136 -14.59 -9.86 1.28
N ASN A 137 -14.10 -10.26 0.12
CA ASN A 137 -13.59 -11.59 -0.14
C ASN A 137 -12.20 -11.49 -0.75
N LEU A 138 -11.32 -12.39 -0.32
CA LEU A 138 -9.98 -12.55 -0.87
C LEU A 138 -9.77 -13.98 -1.32
N LYS A 139 -8.81 -14.22 -2.20
CA LYS A 139 -8.27 -15.55 -2.46
C LYS A 139 -7.05 -15.79 -1.57
N ASN A 140 -6.99 -16.95 -0.92
CA ASN A 140 -5.75 -17.42 -0.31
C ASN A 140 -4.78 -17.94 -1.38
N LEU A 141 -3.57 -18.35 -0.96
CA LEU A 141 -2.55 -18.87 -1.88
C LEU A 141 -2.97 -20.17 -2.61
N ASN A 142 -3.96 -20.89 -2.08
CA ASN A 142 -4.54 -22.07 -2.71
C ASN A 142 -5.72 -21.72 -3.66
N GLY A 143 -6.04 -20.43 -3.80
CA GLY A 143 -7.17 -19.94 -4.59
C GLY A 143 -8.54 -20.05 -3.90
N GLU A 144 -8.60 -20.46 -2.63
CA GLU A 144 -9.85 -20.54 -1.87
C GLU A 144 -10.29 -19.16 -1.42
N GLU A 145 -11.60 -18.91 -1.48
CA GLU A 145 -12.16 -17.65 -1.00
C GLU A 145 -12.19 -17.60 0.54
N ILE A 146 -11.60 -16.55 1.10
CA ILE A 146 -11.66 -16.19 2.50
C ILE A 146 -12.45 -14.91 2.66
N ASN A 147 -13.36 -14.89 3.63
CA ASN A 147 -14.13 -13.70 3.93
C ASN A 147 -13.34 -12.79 4.88
N ILE A 148 -13.34 -11.50 4.59
CA ILE A 148 -12.77 -10.48 5.46
C ILE A 148 -13.87 -9.58 5.97
N LYS A 149 -13.85 -9.27 7.28
CA LYS A 149 -14.83 -8.41 7.90
C LYS A 149 -14.33 -7.89 9.24
N GLY A 150 -14.50 -6.60 9.48
CA GLY A 150 -14.09 -6.00 10.74
C GLY A 150 -14.53 -4.55 10.86
N LYS A 151 -14.07 -3.92 11.93
CA LYS A 151 -14.24 -2.49 12.18
C LYS A 151 -12.87 -1.86 12.28
N SER A 152 -12.73 -0.68 11.73
CA SER A 152 -11.48 0.05 11.78
C SER A 152 -11.74 1.50 12.15
N LYS A 153 -10.80 2.07 12.88
CA LYS A 153 -10.75 3.48 13.21
C LYS A 153 -9.44 4.08 12.73
N PHE A 154 -9.54 5.10 11.89
CA PHE A 154 -8.40 5.90 11.46
C PHE A 154 -8.33 7.19 12.25
N THR A 155 -7.13 7.52 12.73
CA THR A 155 -6.77 8.90 13.09
C THR A 155 -6.01 9.50 11.94
N LEU A 156 -6.58 10.55 11.37
CA LEU A 156 -6.00 11.31 10.29
C LEU A 156 -5.35 12.58 10.83
N LYS A 157 -4.21 12.95 10.24
CA LYS A 157 -3.48 14.17 10.57
C LYS A 157 -3.29 14.99 9.32
N LYS A 158 -3.53 16.30 9.42
CA LYS A 158 -3.27 17.25 8.35
C LYS A 158 -1.86 17.80 8.47
N ILE A 159 -1.05 17.63 7.42
CA ILE A 159 0.29 18.21 7.30
C ILE A 159 0.28 19.12 6.08
N GLY A 160 0.45 20.42 6.32
CA GLY A 160 0.21 21.44 5.29
C GLY A 160 -1.25 21.40 4.80
N ASN A 161 -1.44 21.13 3.51
CA ASN A 161 -2.78 21.05 2.88
C ASN A 161 -3.24 19.61 2.61
N LEU A 162 -2.50 18.61 3.06
CA LEU A 162 -2.77 17.20 2.78
C LEU A 162 -3.08 16.45 4.08
N TRP A 163 -4.01 15.51 3.98
CA TRP A 163 -4.35 14.58 5.04
C TRP A 163 -3.57 13.29 4.87
N TYR A 164 -3.17 12.72 6.00
CA TYR A 164 -2.45 11.45 6.07
C TYR A 164 -3.04 10.58 7.16
N LEU A 165 -2.96 9.27 6.97
CA LEU A 165 -3.26 8.27 7.96
C LEU A 165 -2.10 8.23 8.96
N TYR A 166 -2.39 8.70 10.18
CA TYR A 166 -1.42 8.75 11.28
C TYR A 166 -1.51 7.52 12.18
N TYR A 167 -2.72 7.04 12.46
CA TYR A 167 -2.92 5.90 13.34
C TYR A 167 -4.09 5.05 12.88
N TRP A 168 -3.92 3.74 12.90
CA TRP A 168 -4.95 2.77 12.56
C TRP A 168 -5.17 1.80 13.71
N GLU A 169 -6.39 1.80 14.25
CA GLU A 169 -6.89 0.74 15.11
C GLU A 169 -7.84 -0.18 14.36
N ASP A 170 -7.58 -1.48 14.38
CA ASP A 170 -8.45 -2.48 13.76
C ASP A 170 -9.02 -3.43 14.81
N ASP A 171 -10.29 -3.79 14.66
CA ASP A 171 -11.04 -4.62 15.59
C ASP A 171 -11.90 -5.66 14.86
N ARG A 172 -12.14 -6.76 15.55
CA ARG A 172 -12.97 -7.85 15.07
C ARG A 172 -14.45 -7.45 15.12
N SER A 173 -15.15 -7.72 14.03
CA SER A 173 -16.63 -7.66 14.02
C SER A 173 -17.21 -8.86 14.80
N LEU A 174 -18.51 -8.89 15.09
CA LEU A 174 -19.13 -10.00 15.82
C LEU A 174 -19.01 -11.37 15.11
N ASP A 175 -18.59 -11.39 13.84
CA ASP A 175 -18.32 -12.62 13.10
C ASP A 175 -16.95 -13.23 13.50
N LYS A 176 -16.98 -14.43 14.07
CA LYS A 176 -15.78 -15.14 14.52
C LYS A 176 -15.01 -15.83 13.39
N TYR A 177 -15.62 -16.00 12.22
CA TYR A 177 -15.04 -16.77 11.11
C TYR A 177 -14.41 -15.91 10.02
N SER A 178 -14.67 -14.60 10.02
CA SER A 178 -14.03 -13.67 9.10
C SER A 178 -12.64 -13.27 9.56
N PHE A 179 -11.74 -13.06 8.60
CA PHE A 179 -10.43 -12.47 8.85
C PHE A 179 -10.55 -10.94 9.00
N THR A 180 -9.77 -10.38 9.90
CA THR A 180 -9.61 -8.93 10.08
C THR A 180 -8.32 -8.45 9.42
N PHE A 181 -8.16 -7.14 9.19
CA PHE A 181 -6.87 -6.59 8.78
C PHE A 181 -5.76 -6.94 9.77
N SER A 182 -6.06 -6.95 11.07
CA SER A 182 -5.13 -7.42 12.10
C SER A 182 -4.67 -8.85 11.83
N LYS A 183 -5.61 -9.77 11.54
CA LYS A 183 -5.27 -11.18 11.26
C LYS A 183 -4.48 -11.34 9.96
N LEU A 184 -4.76 -10.52 8.96
CA LEU A 184 -4.03 -10.53 7.69
C LEU A 184 -2.61 -9.95 7.82
N LYS A 185 -2.41 -9.00 8.73
CA LYS A 185 -1.10 -8.38 9.00
C LYS A 185 -0.21 -9.21 9.93
N GLU A 186 -0.80 -10.06 10.77
CA GLU A 186 -0.09 -10.89 11.76
C GLU A 186 1.13 -11.65 11.17
N PRO A 187 1.07 -12.32 10.00
CA PRO A 187 2.23 -13.02 9.45
C PRO A 187 3.43 -12.12 9.14
N PHE A 188 3.19 -10.83 8.91
CA PHE A 188 4.23 -9.84 8.59
C PHE A 188 4.82 -9.20 9.84
N ALA A 189 4.18 -9.36 11.00
CA ALA A 189 4.65 -8.79 12.26
C ALA A 189 5.87 -9.54 12.83
N PHE A 190 6.01 -10.82 12.50
CA PHE A 190 7.09 -11.69 13.01
C PHE A 190 8.40 -11.64 12.20
N ASN A 191 8.40 -11.00 11.02
CA ASN A 191 9.52 -11.03 10.07
C ASN A 191 10.37 -9.74 10.08
N ASN A 192 10.63 -9.19 11.26
CA ASN A 192 11.51 -8.02 11.44
C ASN A 192 12.94 -8.41 11.82
#